data_AF-E6QJL5-F1
#
_entry.id   AF-E6QJL5-F1
#
_cell.length_a   1.000
_cell.length_b   1.000
_cell.length_c   1.000
_cell.angle_alpha   90.00
_cell.angle_beta   90.00
_cell.angle_gamma   90.00
#
_symmetry.space_group_name_H-M   'P 1'
#
loop_
_entity.id
_entity.type
_entity.pdbx_description
1 polymer ?
#
loop_
_entity_poly.entity_id
_entity_poly.type
_entity_poly.pdbx_seq_one_letter_code
_entity_poly.pdbx_strand_id
1 'polypeptide(L)'
;MLEGEEGLTLGALNRATQAWVEREYHRSRHSEIGTTPLARYLEGPNVARECPSVTELSRAFRIEVQRRQRRSDGTASLEGQRFEIPACYRTLPEVTLRYARWDLTRIDLVEPRTGTVLCPIHPLDKTAHADGARRTLTPAPDLSPLPASGMAPLMRQLLAEYVATGVPARYLPKE
;
A
#
# COMPACT_ATOMS: atom_id res chain seq x y z
N MET A 1 -1.08 22.46 36.19
CA MET A 1 0.26 22.06 35.70
C MET A 1 0.89 23.12 34.80
N LEU A 2 0.14 23.78 33.91
CA LEU A 2 0.65 24.86 33.04
C LEU A 2 -0.30 26.07 33.03
N GLU A 3 -1.08 26.24 34.09
CA GLU A 3 -1.99 27.37 34.23
C GLU A 3 -1.18 28.66 34.42
N GLY A 4 -1.53 29.69 33.66
CA GLY A 4 -0.85 30.98 33.72
C GLY A 4 0.42 31.08 32.87
N GLU A 5 0.80 30.04 32.12
CA GLU A 5 1.96 30.16 31.22
C GLU A 5 1.64 30.86 29.91
N GLU A 6 2.34 31.96 29.68
CA GLU A 6 2.25 32.73 28.44
C GLU A 6 3.07 32.04 27.32
N GLY A 7 2.49 31.94 26.12
CA GLY A 7 3.22 31.40 24.97
C GLY A 7 3.40 29.88 24.96
N LEU A 8 2.38 29.12 25.37
CA LEU A 8 2.38 27.66 25.29
C LEU A 8 2.64 27.16 23.86
N THR A 9 3.82 26.57 23.67
CA THR A 9 4.18 25.88 22.43
C THR A 9 3.91 24.38 22.56
N LEU A 10 3.70 23.69 21.43
CA LEU A 10 3.57 22.23 21.42
C LEU A 10 4.80 21.53 22.04
N GLY A 11 5.99 22.06 21.81
CA GLY A 11 7.22 21.53 22.40
C GLY A 11 7.24 21.65 23.93
N ALA A 12 6.76 22.77 24.48
CA ALA A 12 6.65 22.95 25.93
C ALA A 12 5.60 22.00 26.54
N LEU A 13 4.43 21.89 25.92
CA LEU A 13 3.37 20.95 26.31
C LEU A 13 3.87 19.50 26.34
N ASN A 14 4.54 19.06 25.28
CA ASN A 14 5.06 17.69 25.18
C ASN A 14 6.09 17.40 26.28
N ARG A 15 7.05 18.30 26.51
CA ARG A 15 8.08 18.12 27.55
C ARG A 15 7.47 18.07 28.95
N ALA A 16 6.57 19.02 29.24
CA ALA A 16 5.92 19.07 30.54
C ALA A 16 5.11 17.78 30.77
N THR A 17 4.28 17.38 29.78
CA THR A 17 3.46 16.17 29.86
C THR A 17 4.32 14.93 30.07
N GLN A 18 5.43 14.79 29.35
CA GLN A 18 6.35 13.67 29.54
C GLN A 18 6.92 13.63 30.96
N ALA A 19 7.39 14.77 31.48
CA ALA A 19 7.89 14.85 32.85
C ALA A 19 6.81 14.48 33.88
N TRP A 20 5.58 14.97 33.70
CA TRP A 20 4.47 14.62 34.58
C TRP A 20 4.11 13.14 34.52
N VAL A 21 4.03 12.55 33.32
CA VAL A 21 3.74 11.12 33.15
C VAL A 21 4.80 10.27 33.84
N GLU A 22 6.08 10.54 33.58
CA GLU A 22 7.20 9.71 34.06
C GLU A 22 7.49 9.88 35.55
N ARG A 23 7.32 11.10 36.08
CA ARG A 23 7.75 11.44 37.45
C ARG A 23 6.61 11.38 38.45
N GLU A 24 5.38 11.70 38.03
CA GLU A 24 4.23 11.80 38.91
C GLU A 24 3.17 10.76 38.60
N TYR A 25 2.54 10.78 37.41
CA TYR A 25 1.39 9.91 37.11
C TYR A 25 1.70 8.42 37.32
N HIS A 26 2.80 7.92 36.75
CA HIS A 26 3.20 6.52 36.89
C HIS A 26 3.66 6.13 38.30
N ARG A 27 3.98 7.10 39.17
CA ARG A 27 4.59 6.85 40.50
C ARG A 27 3.68 7.17 41.67
N SER A 28 2.69 8.03 41.48
CA SER A 28 1.70 8.38 42.50
C SER A 28 0.66 7.28 42.65
N ARG A 29 0.12 7.12 43.86
CA ARG A 29 -0.98 6.18 44.10
C ARG A 29 -2.23 6.70 43.42
N HIS A 30 -2.77 5.91 42.50
CA HIS A 30 -3.97 6.28 41.75
C HIS A 30 -5.22 5.79 42.48
N SER A 31 -6.19 6.70 42.68
CA SER A 31 -7.35 6.51 43.56
C SER A 31 -8.21 5.30 43.18
N GLU A 32 -8.49 5.12 41.88
CA GLU A 32 -9.34 4.03 41.39
C GLU A 32 -8.69 2.64 41.44
N ILE A 33 -7.38 2.55 41.14
CA ILE A 33 -6.67 1.28 41.05
C ILE A 33 -6.00 0.89 42.37
N GLY A 34 -5.93 1.80 43.35
CA GLY A 34 -5.41 1.55 44.69
C GLY A 34 -3.89 1.37 44.80
N THR A 35 -3.16 1.42 43.68
CA THR A 35 -1.69 1.29 43.58
C THR A 35 -1.16 2.30 42.55
N THR A 36 0.15 2.30 42.25
CA THR A 36 0.73 3.12 41.19
C THR A 36 0.48 2.48 39.82
N PRO A 37 0.23 3.26 38.75
CA PRO A 37 0.05 2.70 37.41
C PRO A 37 1.22 1.83 36.94
N LEU A 38 2.46 2.21 37.29
CA LEU A 38 3.66 1.44 36.95
C LEU A 38 3.68 0.09 37.67
N ALA A 39 3.39 0.04 38.97
CA ALA A 39 3.35 -1.22 39.72
C ALA A 39 2.28 -2.15 39.13
N ARG A 40 1.08 -1.62 38.86
CA ARG A 40 -0.01 -2.38 38.23
C ARG A 40 0.37 -2.94 36.86
N TYR A 41 1.10 -2.18 36.05
CA TYR A 41 1.57 -2.63 34.74
C TYR A 41 2.60 -3.76 34.85
N LEU A 42 3.56 -3.64 35.79
CA LEU A 42 4.63 -4.62 35.99
C LEU A 42 4.15 -5.93 36.64
N GLU A 43 3.18 -5.85 37.56
CA GLU A 43 2.60 -7.01 38.24
C GLU A 43 1.52 -7.72 37.42
N GLY A 44 0.97 -7.05 36.41
CA GLY A 44 -0.07 -7.59 35.54
C GLY A 44 0.44 -8.66 34.57
N PRO A 45 -0.47 -9.48 34.01
CA PRO A 45 -0.11 -10.44 32.97
C PRO A 45 0.42 -9.70 31.74
N ASN A 46 1.56 -10.15 31.21
CA ASN A 46 2.11 -9.58 30.00
C ASN A 46 1.27 -9.99 28.78
N VAL A 47 0.54 -9.01 28.22
CA VAL A 47 -0.26 -9.15 26.99
C VAL A 47 0.40 -8.43 25.80
N ALA A 48 1.70 -8.18 25.88
CA ALA A 48 2.44 -7.54 24.80
C ALA A 48 2.35 -8.37 23.51
N ARG A 49 2.23 -7.66 22.40
CA ARG A 49 2.35 -8.22 21.05
C ARG A 49 3.78 -8.01 20.58
N GLU A 50 4.24 -8.90 19.70
CA GLU A 50 5.52 -8.68 19.04
C GLU A 50 5.52 -7.33 18.33
N CYS A 51 6.63 -6.61 18.48
CA CYS A 51 6.81 -5.36 17.78
C CYS A 51 6.92 -5.67 16.27
N PRO A 52 6.08 -5.05 15.42
CA PRO A 52 6.22 -5.20 13.97
C PRO A 52 7.60 -4.72 13.52
N SER A 53 8.06 -5.24 12.38
CA SER A 53 9.34 -4.81 11.81
C SER A 53 9.35 -3.30 11.54
N VAL A 54 10.54 -2.69 11.55
CA VAL A 54 10.72 -1.27 11.20
C VAL A 54 10.10 -0.96 9.83
N THR A 55 10.16 -1.91 8.89
CA THR A 55 9.56 -1.78 7.57
C THR A 55 8.03 -1.73 7.64
N GLU A 56 7.39 -2.60 8.43
CA GLU A 56 5.94 -2.58 8.61
C GLU A 56 5.47 -1.30 9.30
N LEU A 57 6.17 -0.87 10.35
CA LEU A 57 5.90 0.41 11.02
C LEU A 57 6.00 1.56 10.02
N SER A 58 7.10 1.64 9.27
CA SER A 58 7.29 2.69 8.26
C SER A 58 6.16 2.68 7.22
N ARG A 59 5.68 1.50 6.84
CA ARG A 59 4.59 1.34 5.87
C ARG A 59 3.23 1.78 6.41
N ALA A 60 2.99 1.62 7.71
CA ALA A 60 1.73 1.97 8.37
C ALA A 60 1.52 3.49 8.46
N PHE A 61 2.59 4.27 8.47
CA PHE A 61 2.55 5.74 8.56
C PHE A 61 2.52 6.45 7.20
N ARG A 62 2.18 5.72 6.12
CA ARG A 62 2.11 6.29 4.78
C ARG A 62 0.71 6.80 4.48
N ILE A 63 0.66 7.88 3.71
CA ILE A 63 -0.57 8.41 3.12
C ILE A 63 -0.70 7.94 1.67
N GLU A 64 -1.93 7.95 1.19
CA GLU A 64 -2.27 7.62 -0.18
C GLU A 64 -2.80 8.85 -0.91
N VAL A 65 -2.32 9.08 -2.13
CA VAL A 65 -2.75 10.20 -2.96
C VAL A 65 -2.90 9.78 -4.41
N GLN A 66 -3.91 10.32 -5.09
CA GLN A 66 -4.04 10.16 -6.52
C GLN A 66 -3.32 11.29 -7.25
N ARG A 67 -2.59 10.96 -8.32
CA ARG A 67 -1.87 11.91 -9.17
C ARG A 67 -2.13 11.59 -10.63
N ARG A 68 -2.27 12.64 -11.42
CA ARG A 68 -2.38 12.52 -12.88
C ARG A 68 -0.99 12.27 -13.48
N GLN A 69 -0.87 11.22 -14.28
CA GLN A 69 0.32 10.96 -15.07
C GLN A 69 0.37 11.94 -16.25
N ARG A 70 1.54 12.51 -16.51
CA ARG A 70 1.81 13.27 -17.73
C ARG A 70 1.98 12.32 -18.92
N ARG A 71 1.18 12.52 -19.96
CA ARG A 71 1.23 11.70 -21.18
C ARG A 71 2.51 11.88 -21.99
N SER A 72 3.18 13.03 -21.87
CA SER A 72 4.36 13.37 -22.66
C SER A 72 5.62 12.64 -22.23
N ASP A 73 5.83 12.50 -20.91
CA ASP A 73 7.06 11.97 -20.32
C ASP A 73 6.81 10.82 -19.32
N GLY A 74 5.55 10.42 -19.13
CA GLY A 74 5.19 9.32 -18.23
C GLY A 74 5.38 9.63 -16.75
N THR A 75 5.57 10.90 -16.36
CA THR A 75 5.88 11.27 -14.98
C THR A 75 4.65 11.66 -14.15
N ALA A 76 4.75 11.56 -12.83
CA ALA A 76 3.77 12.09 -11.89
C ALA A 76 4.44 13.10 -10.93
N SER A 77 3.74 14.18 -10.62
CA SER A 77 4.22 15.19 -9.67
C SER A 77 3.74 14.89 -8.25
N LEU A 78 4.65 14.93 -7.28
CA LEU A 78 4.38 14.69 -5.86
C LEU A 78 5.26 15.61 -5.02
N GLU A 79 4.66 16.38 -4.10
CA GLU A 79 5.39 17.31 -3.19
C GLU A 79 6.40 18.22 -3.92
N GLY A 80 6.05 18.71 -5.11
CA GLY A 80 6.91 19.57 -5.93
C GLY A 80 8.01 18.85 -6.73
N GLN A 81 8.18 17.53 -6.57
CA GLN A 81 9.13 16.71 -7.32
C GLN A 81 8.43 15.86 -8.39
N ARG A 82 9.16 15.46 -9.42
CA ARG A 82 8.67 14.55 -10.48
C ARG A 82 9.22 13.16 -10.27
N PHE A 83 8.36 12.17 -10.44
CA PHE A 83 8.69 10.76 -10.31
C PHE A 83 8.35 10.03 -11.61
N GLU A 84 9.19 9.07 -11.97
CA GLU A 84 8.99 8.22 -13.12
C GLU A 84 7.97 7.12 -12.83
N ILE A 85 7.01 6.96 -13.74
CA ILE A 85 6.08 5.84 -13.71
C ILE A 85 6.54 4.80 -14.74
N PRO A 86 6.66 3.52 -14.38
CA PRO A 86 7.08 2.49 -15.31
C PRO A 86 6.19 2.42 -16.56
N ALA A 87 6.80 2.20 -17.72
CA ALA A 87 6.14 2.26 -19.02
C ALA A 87 5.02 1.24 -19.22
N CYS A 88 4.96 0.17 -18.42
CA CYS A 88 3.84 -0.78 -18.39
C CYS A 88 2.55 -0.15 -17.85
N TYR A 89 2.64 0.92 -17.06
CA TYR A 89 1.50 1.65 -16.51
C TYR A 89 1.19 2.96 -17.25
N ARG A 90 1.83 3.21 -18.41
CA ARG A 90 1.63 4.45 -19.21
C ARG A 90 0.21 4.69 -19.69
N THR A 91 -0.62 3.65 -19.69
CA THR A 91 -2.03 3.72 -20.09
C THR A 91 -2.91 4.25 -18.97
N LEU A 92 -2.43 4.29 -17.73
CA LEU A 92 -3.15 4.81 -16.58
C LEU A 92 -3.08 6.34 -16.57
N PRO A 93 -4.19 7.05 -16.83
CA PRO A 93 -4.17 8.52 -16.79
C PRO A 93 -3.96 9.04 -15.36
N GLU A 94 -4.38 8.28 -14.37
CA GLU A 94 -4.26 8.57 -12.95
C GLU A 94 -3.63 7.37 -12.24
N VAL A 95 -2.71 7.67 -11.34
CA VAL A 95 -1.96 6.70 -10.56
C VAL A 95 -2.14 6.99 -9.08
N THR A 96 -2.17 5.94 -8.27
CA THR A 96 -2.28 6.07 -6.82
C THR A 96 -0.92 5.83 -6.20
N LEU A 97 -0.42 6.81 -5.45
CA LEU A 97 0.90 6.79 -4.85
C LEU A 97 0.77 6.69 -3.33
N ARG A 98 1.61 5.86 -2.70
CA ARG A 98 1.66 5.69 -1.26
C ARG A 98 3.05 6.04 -0.72
N TYR A 99 3.12 7.00 0.21
CA TYR A 99 4.38 7.55 0.71
C TYR A 99 4.24 8.16 2.11
N ALA A 100 5.35 8.38 2.81
CA ALA A 100 5.36 9.15 4.05
C ALA A 100 5.69 10.62 3.73
N ARG A 101 4.93 11.57 4.28
CA ARG A 101 5.10 13.00 3.96
C ARG A 101 6.50 13.55 4.25
N TRP A 102 7.21 12.94 5.19
CA TRP A 102 8.58 13.30 5.58
C TRP A 102 9.67 12.48 4.86
N ASP A 103 9.31 11.48 4.06
CA ASP A 103 10.25 10.60 3.37
C ASP A 103 9.77 10.27 1.94
N LEU A 104 10.31 11.02 0.97
CA LEU A 104 10.07 10.83 -0.46
C LEU A 104 11.02 9.82 -1.11
N THR A 105 11.92 9.18 -0.34
CA THR A 105 12.82 8.15 -0.87
C THR A 105 12.10 6.82 -1.10
N ARG A 106 10.94 6.63 -0.46
CA ARG A 106 10.15 5.40 -0.47
C ARG A 106 8.71 5.70 -0.88
N ILE A 107 8.47 5.71 -2.18
CA ILE A 107 7.15 5.90 -2.75
C ILE A 107 6.79 4.66 -3.56
N ASP A 108 5.59 4.15 -3.32
CA ASP A 108 5.06 3.01 -4.04
C ASP A 108 3.89 3.43 -4.92
N LEU A 109 3.85 2.91 -6.14
CA LEU A 109 2.64 2.85 -6.96
C LEU A 109 1.75 1.72 -6.41
N VAL A 110 0.48 2.02 -6.16
CA VAL A 110 -0.47 1.07 -5.58
C VAL A 110 -1.73 0.93 -6.43
N GLU A 111 -2.32 -0.25 -6.42
CA GLU A 111 -3.66 -0.46 -6.96
C GLU A 111 -4.70 0.03 -5.93
N PRO A 112 -5.58 0.99 -6.30
CA PRO A 112 -6.46 1.65 -5.32
C PRO A 112 -7.55 0.73 -4.75
N ARG A 113 -7.96 -0.33 -5.46
CA ARG A 113 -9.04 -1.22 -5.01
C ARG A 113 -8.59 -2.23 -3.97
N THR A 114 -7.42 -2.82 -4.16
CA THR A 114 -6.89 -3.90 -3.30
C THR A 114 -5.84 -3.38 -2.31
N GLY A 115 -5.31 -2.18 -2.56
CA GLY A 115 -4.18 -1.63 -1.81
C GLY A 115 -2.85 -2.32 -2.13
N THR A 116 -2.81 -3.20 -3.14
CA THR A 116 -1.62 -3.94 -3.55
C THR A 116 -0.54 -3.00 -4.05
N VAL A 117 0.67 -3.17 -3.55
CA VAL A 117 1.85 -2.46 -4.07
C VAL A 117 2.22 -3.05 -5.42
N LEU A 118 2.17 -2.22 -6.46
CA LEU A 118 2.55 -2.61 -7.82
C LEU A 118 4.06 -2.56 -7.98
N CYS A 119 4.68 -1.42 -7.64
CA CYS A 119 6.13 -1.24 -7.68
C CYS A 119 6.56 0.03 -6.91
N PRO A 120 7.83 0.11 -6.48
CA PRO A 120 8.41 1.38 -6.05
C PRO A 120 8.56 2.34 -7.24
N ILE A 121 8.50 3.65 -6.98
CA ILE A 121 8.77 4.70 -7.97
C ILE A 121 9.89 5.61 -7.49
N HIS A 122 10.66 6.12 -8.44
CA HIS A 122 11.88 6.90 -8.17
C HIS A 122 11.77 8.32 -8.72
N PRO A 123 12.48 9.29 -8.12
CA PRO A 123 12.61 10.61 -8.70
C PRO A 123 13.10 10.54 -10.15
N LEU A 124 12.57 11.42 -11.00
CA LEU A 124 13.02 11.56 -12.38
C LEU A 124 14.52 11.87 -12.43
N ASP A 125 15.28 11.04 -13.13
CA ASP A 125 16.70 11.30 -13.38
C ASP A 125 16.84 12.33 -14.50
N LYS A 126 17.13 13.58 -14.11
CA LYS A 126 17.23 14.71 -15.04
C LYS A 126 18.43 14.60 -15.98
N THR A 127 19.53 13.97 -15.54
CA THR A 127 20.74 13.87 -16.39
C THR A 127 20.52 12.81 -17.46
N ALA A 128 20.01 11.64 -17.08
CA ALA A 128 19.63 10.58 -18.02
C ALA A 128 18.54 11.07 -19.00
N HIS A 129 17.55 11.84 -18.52
CA HIS A 129 16.51 12.39 -19.39
C HIS A 129 17.03 13.49 -20.35
N ALA A 130 18.15 14.15 -20.03
CA ALA A 130 18.76 15.17 -20.89
C ALA A 130 19.54 14.57 -22.07
N ASP A 131 20.04 13.33 -21.94
CA ASP A 131 20.80 12.63 -22.97
C ASP A 131 19.96 12.33 -24.24
N GLY A 132 18.63 12.41 -24.15
CA GLY A 132 17.74 12.34 -25.30
C GLY A 132 17.64 10.97 -25.98
N ALA A 133 18.36 9.96 -25.47
CA ALA A 133 18.26 8.57 -25.89
C ALA A 133 16.87 8.02 -25.52
N ARG A 134 15.96 7.95 -26.50
CA ARG A 134 14.59 7.46 -26.29
C ARG A 134 14.54 5.96 -26.52
N ARG A 135 14.24 5.20 -25.47
CA ARG A 135 13.94 3.76 -25.60
C ARG A 135 12.66 3.56 -26.39
N THR A 136 12.69 2.69 -27.40
CA THR A 136 11.51 2.33 -28.17
C THR A 136 10.44 1.73 -27.25
N LEU A 137 9.22 2.25 -27.36
CA LEU A 137 8.09 1.73 -26.59
C LEU A 137 7.79 0.31 -27.05
N THR A 138 7.80 -0.63 -26.12
CA THR A 138 7.31 -1.98 -26.39
C THR A 138 5.81 -1.86 -26.70
N PRO A 139 5.34 -2.39 -27.85
CA PRO A 139 3.91 -2.42 -28.16
C PRO A 139 3.16 -3.13 -27.03
N ALA A 140 1.93 -2.69 -26.77
CA ALA A 140 1.08 -3.39 -25.82
C ALA A 140 0.94 -4.86 -26.26
N PRO A 141 0.88 -5.82 -25.33
CA PRO A 141 0.61 -7.20 -25.69
C PRO A 141 -0.69 -7.26 -26.49
N ASP A 142 -0.68 -8.04 -27.56
CA ASP A 142 -1.87 -8.25 -28.37
C ASP A 142 -2.91 -9.01 -27.52
N LEU A 143 -3.99 -8.32 -27.16
CA LEU A 143 -5.13 -8.90 -26.45
C LEU A 143 -6.19 -9.42 -27.42
N SER A 144 -5.87 -9.49 -28.72
CA SER A 144 -6.74 -10.14 -29.69
C SER A 144 -7.06 -11.55 -29.23
N PRO A 145 -8.31 -12.01 -29.41
CA PRO A 145 -8.68 -13.36 -29.05
C PRO A 145 -7.74 -14.33 -29.78
N LEU A 146 -7.14 -15.24 -29.01
CA LEU A 146 -6.31 -16.30 -29.56
C LEU A 146 -7.13 -17.06 -30.62
N PRO A 147 -6.49 -17.50 -31.72
CA PRO A 147 -7.17 -18.32 -32.70
C PRO A 147 -7.82 -19.51 -32.00
N ALA A 148 -9.04 -19.85 -32.41
CA ALA A 148 -9.80 -20.93 -31.78
C ALA A 148 -8.96 -22.21 -31.78
N SER A 149 -8.47 -22.61 -30.59
CA SER A 149 -7.60 -23.79 -30.40
C SER A 149 -8.37 -25.11 -30.53
N GLY A 150 -9.64 -25.04 -30.93
CA GLY A 150 -10.57 -26.15 -30.91
C GLY A 150 -10.93 -26.56 -29.49
N MET A 151 -11.59 -27.72 -29.38
CA MET A 151 -12.04 -28.25 -28.10
C MET A 151 -10.86 -28.77 -27.28
N ALA A 152 -10.80 -28.37 -26.00
CA ALA A 152 -9.77 -28.80 -25.06
C ALA A 152 -9.67 -30.34 -24.99
N PRO A 153 -8.46 -30.93 -24.88
CA PRO A 153 -8.29 -32.39 -24.85
C PRO A 153 -9.13 -33.09 -23.78
N LEU A 154 -9.22 -32.49 -22.59
CA LEU A 154 -10.05 -33.00 -21.49
C LEU A 154 -11.54 -33.03 -21.88
N MET A 155 -12.04 -31.99 -22.57
CA MET A 155 -13.43 -31.97 -23.02
C MET A 155 -13.70 -33.04 -24.08
N ARG A 156 -12.75 -33.32 -24.97
CA ARG A 156 -12.85 -34.44 -25.93
C ARG A 156 -12.92 -35.79 -25.22
N GLN A 157 -12.12 -35.98 -24.17
CA GLN A 157 -12.16 -37.20 -23.36
C GLN A 157 -13.51 -37.34 -22.64
N LEU A 158 -14.00 -36.29 -21.99
CA LEU A 158 -15.28 -36.31 -21.30
C LEU A 158 -16.46 -36.61 -22.25
N LEU A 159 -16.44 -36.08 -23.47
CA LEU A 159 -17.45 -36.41 -24.48
C LEU A 159 -17.36 -37.88 -24.92
N ALA A 160 -16.15 -38.42 -25.11
CA ALA A 160 -15.97 -39.82 -25.48
C ALA A 160 -16.46 -40.76 -24.38
N GLU A 161 -16.12 -40.47 -23.12
CA GLU A 161 -16.60 -41.20 -21.95
C GLU A 161 -18.12 -41.12 -21.81
N TYR A 162 -18.69 -39.92 -21.97
CA TYR A 162 -20.14 -39.71 -21.91
C TYR A 162 -20.88 -40.51 -22.98
N VAL A 163 -20.40 -40.49 -24.24
CA VAL A 163 -20.95 -41.31 -25.33
C VAL A 163 -20.82 -42.80 -25.02
N ALA A 164 -19.70 -43.24 -24.45
CA ALA A 164 -19.50 -44.66 -24.08
C ALA A 164 -20.48 -45.15 -23.00
N THR A 165 -21.04 -44.27 -22.18
CA THR A 165 -22.08 -44.66 -21.19
C THR A 165 -23.42 -45.03 -21.83
N GLY A 166 -23.68 -44.63 -23.08
CA GLY A 166 -24.94 -44.88 -23.78
C GLY A 166 -26.16 -44.15 -23.19
N VAL A 167 -25.96 -43.26 -22.20
CA VAL A 167 -27.04 -42.50 -21.57
C VAL A 167 -27.39 -41.31 -22.46
N PRO A 168 -28.66 -41.14 -22.87
CA PRO A 168 -29.06 -39.99 -23.67
C PRO A 168 -28.92 -38.69 -22.86
N ALA A 169 -28.68 -37.59 -23.58
CA ALA A 169 -28.68 -36.26 -22.99
C ALA A 169 -29.96 -36.03 -22.19
N ARG A 170 -29.83 -35.55 -20.95
CA ARG A 170 -31.00 -35.28 -20.07
C ARG A 170 -31.78 -34.03 -20.49
N TYR A 171 -31.30 -33.30 -21.49
CA TYR A 171 -31.99 -32.17 -22.07
C TYR A 171 -32.60 -32.56 -23.41
N LEU A 172 -33.77 -32.02 -23.72
CA LEU A 172 -34.34 -32.08 -25.06
C LEU A 172 -33.62 -31.02 -25.92
N PRO A 173 -33.03 -31.40 -27.05
CA PRO A 173 -32.51 -30.40 -27.99
C PRO A 173 -33.69 -29.57 -28.48
N LYS A 174 -33.57 -28.24 -28.40
CA LYS A 174 -34.44 -27.34 -29.14
C LYS A 174 -33.83 -27.16 -30.52
N GLU A 175 -34.61 -27.46 -31.55
CA GLU A 175 -34.35 -26.90 -32.89
C GLU A 175 -34.57 -25.38 -32.87
#